data_AF-A0A419H5R8-F1
#
_entry.id   AF-A0A419H5R8-F1
#
_cell.length_a   1.000
_cell.length_b   1.000
_cell.length_c   1.000
_cell.angle_alpha   90.00
_cell.angle_beta   90.00
_cell.angle_gamma   90.00
#
_symmetry.space_group_name_H-M   'P 1'
#
loop_
_entity.id
_entity.type
_entity.pdbx_description
1 polymer ?
#
loop_
_entity_poly.entity_id
_entity_poly.type
_entity_poly.pdbx_seq_one_letter_code
_entity_poly.pdbx_strand_id
1 'polypeptide(L)'
;MKKNLDELLNDYIDNQLSVDELEEIKSLLEKDRQLGSRLKALRVVHQSLQQIETSPAPVGFTERLMEKLHLAPAAYKQKKNYFFFGVVGFFGLMIIGILVAVVLSLDWNLGNLNLSNYVDQAKSGIAKSGSETLSLFKNKTVLMISSSMVLLLLILAYFGFESHKNLKKKINSFSH
;
A
#
# COMPACT_ATOMS: atom_id res chain seq x y z
N MET A 1 19.24 -14.79 6.64
CA MET A 1 19.21 -15.75 5.51
C MET A 1 20.59 -16.39 5.47
N LYS A 2 20.73 -17.73 5.49
CA LYS A 2 22.06 -18.36 5.49
C LYS A 2 22.63 -18.27 4.06
N LYS A 3 23.73 -17.53 3.88
CA LYS A 3 24.39 -17.36 2.57
C LYS A 3 24.84 -18.72 2.02
N ASN A 4 24.75 -18.90 0.71
CA ASN A 4 25.26 -20.12 0.07
C ASN A 4 26.81 -20.10 0.10
N LEU A 5 27.45 -21.28 0.17
CA LEU A 5 28.90 -21.43 0.22
C LEU A 5 29.60 -20.78 -0.99
N ASP A 6 29.00 -20.90 -2.17
CA ASP A 6 29.53 -20.29 -3.40
C ASP A 6 29.43 -18.75 -3.37
N GLU A 7 28.38 -18.21 -2.74
CA GLU A 7 28.20 -16.77 -2.55
C GLU A 7 29.24 -16.23 -1.58
N LEU A 8 29.43 -16.92 -0.44
CA LEU A 8 30.49 -16.65 0.53
C LEU A 8 31.89 -16.63 -0.11
N LEU A 9 32.16 -17.55 -1.04
CA LEU A 9 33.45 -17.63 -1.74
C LEU A 9 33.66 -16.48 -2.73
N ASN A 10 32.59 -16.00 -3.38
CA ASN A 10 32.63 -14.80 -4.22
C ASN A 10 32.86 -13.55 -3.38
N ASP A 11 32.13 -13.39 -2.29
CA ASP A 11 32.29 -12.27 -1.36
C ASP A 11 33.70 -12.22 -0.76
N TYR A 12 34.34 -13.38 -0.58
CA TYR A 12 35.74 -13.48 -0.18
C TYR A 12 36.71 -12.90 -1.21
N ILE A 13 36.43 -13.09 -2.49
CA ILE A 13 37.26 -12.54 -3.58
C ILE A 13 37.03 -11.04 -3.73
N ASP A 14 35.78 -10.59 -3.53
CA ASP A 14 35.38 -9.19 -3.64
C ASP A 14 35.64 -8.36 -2.36
N ASN A 15 36.19 -8.96 -1.30
CA ASN A 15 36.41 -8.36 0.02
C ASN A 15 35.14 -7.77 0.68
N GLN A 16 33.99 -8.43 0.52
CA GLN A 16 32.68 -7.99 1.04
C GLN A 16 32.18 -8.78 2.26
N LEU A 17 33.01 -9.67 2.81
CA LEU A 17 32.65 -10.47 3.98
C LEU A 17 32.65 -9.66 5.27
N SER A 18 31.72 -9.99 6.16
CA SER A 18 31.77 -9.57 7.56
C SER A 18 32.87 -10.33 8.33
N VAL A 19 33.23 -9.83 9.52
CA VAL A 19 34.28 -10.42 10.37
C VAL A 19 33.94 -11.87 10.75
N ASP A 20 32.69 -12.15 11.07
CA ASP A 20 32.20 -13.48 11.46
C ASP A 20 32.25 -14.47 10.29
N GLU A 21 31.83 -14.05 9.09
CA GLU A 21 31.85 -14.88 7.88
C GLU A 21 33.28 -15.17 7.39
N LEU A 22 34.22 -14.25 7.65
CA LEU A 22 35.63 -14.40 7.31
C LEU A 22 36.31 -15.48 8.17
N GLU A 23 35.94 -15.58 9.45
CA GLU A 23 36.41 -16.65 10.33
C GLU A 23 35.81 -18.01 9.95
N GLU A 24 34.52 -18.03 9.58
CA GLU A 24 33.85 -19.22 9.05
C GLU A 24 34.52 -19.77 7.78
N ILE A 25 34.83 -18.90 6.80
CA ILE A 25 35.54 -19.30 5.58
C ILE A 25 36.94 -19.83 5.85
N LYS A 26 37.69 -19.18 6.75
CA LYS A 26 39.04 -19.65 7.10
C LYS A 26 38.99 -21.04 7.71
N SER A 27 38.05 -21.28 8.62
CA SER A 27 37.83 -22.61 9.20
C SER A 27 37.44 -23.65 8.15
N LEU A 28 36.62 -23.29 7.16
CA LEU A 28 36.20 -24.18 6.09
C LEU A 28 37.35 -24.48 5.11
N LEU A 29 38.18 -23.49 4.78
CA LEU A 29 39.37 -23.64 3.92
C LEU A 29 40.44 -24.53 4.56
N GLU A 30 40.58 -24.52 5.88
CA GLU A 30 41.49 -25.41 6.61
C GLU A 30 40.99 -26.86 6.64
N LYS A 31 39.67 -27.07 6.70
CA LYS A 31 39.04 -28.40 6.80
C LYS A 31 38.85 -29.08 5.45
N ASP A 32 38.60 -28.32 4.39
CA ASP A 32 38.26 -28.86 3.07
C ASP A 32 39.25 -28.41 1.98
N ARG A 33 40.09 -29.35 1.56
CA ARG A 33 41.08 -29.16 0.50
C ARG A 33 40.45 -28.93 -0.88
N GLN A 34 39.21 -29.39 -1.12
CA GLN A 34 38.48 -29.15 -2.35
C GLN A 34 37.95 -27.72 -2.44
N LEU A 35 37.63 -27.07 -1.30
CA LEU A 35 37.24 -25.66 -1.31
C LEU A 35 38.41 -24.74 -1.68
N GLY A 36 39.62 -25.07 -1.22
CA GLY A 36 40.82 -24.33 -1.60
C GLY A 36 41.11 -24.38 -3.11
N SER A 37 40.86 -25.52 -3.78
CA SER A 37 41.04 -25.63 -5.23
C SER A 37 39.97 -24.85 -6.00
N ARG A 38 38.71 -24.86 -5.54
CA ARG A 38 37.62 -24.04 -6.10
C ARG A 38 37.92 -22.55 -5.97
N LEU A 39 38.36 -22.10 -4.79
CA LEU A 39 38.75 -20.71 -4.56
C LEU A 39 39.87 -20.27 -5.51
N LYS A 40 40.87 -21.13 -5.70
CA LYS A 40 41.97 -20.85 -6.62
C LYS A 40 41.49 -20.72 -8.06
N ALA A 41 40.58 -21.60 -8.50
CA ALA A 41 39.96 -21.51 -9.82
C ALA A 41 39.18 -20.21 -10.01
N LEU A 42 38.33 -19.83 -9.05
CA LEU A 42 37.60 -18.55 -9.09
C LEU A 42 38.54 -17.35 -9.14
N ARG A 43 39.64 -17.37 -8.37
CA ARG A 43 40.62 -16.27 -8.36
C ARG A 43 41.30 -16.10 -9.71
N VAL A 44 41.63 -17.21 -10.39
CA VAL A 44 42.19 -17.16 -11.75
C VAL A 44 41.20 -16.54 -12.73
N VAL A 45 39.92 -16.92 -12.64
CA VAL A 45 38.86 -16.32 -13.48
C VAL A 45 38.72 -14.83 -13.19
N HIS A 46 38.65 -14.43 -11.92
CA HIS A 46 38.52 -13.04 -11.50
C HIS A 46 39.69 -12.19 -12.03
N GLN A 47 40.92 -12.67 -11.91
CA GLN A 47 42.10 -11.99 -12.47
C GLN A 47 42.06 -11.90 -14.00
N SER A 48 41.60 -12.96 -14.67
CA SER A 48 41.47 -12.96 -16.13
C SER A 48 40.42 -11.96 -16.60
N LEU A 49 39.31 -11.82 -15.87
CA LEU A 49 38.26 -10.85 -16.17
C LEU A 49 38.72 -9.41 -15.94
N GLN A 50 39.54 -9.15 -14.92
CA GLN A 50 40.11 -7.82 -14.68
C GLN A 50 41.07 -7.36 -15.78
N GLN A 51 41.69 -8.30 -16.50
CA GLN A 51 42.63 -8.00 -17.59
C GLN A 51 41.93 -7.75 -18.93
N ILE A 52 40.61 -7.95 -19.02
CA ILE A 52 39.87 -7.66 -20.25
C ILE A 52 39.86 -6.15 -20.46
N GLU A 53 40.30 -5.72 -21.64
CA GLU A 53 40.25 -4.31 -22.04
C GLU A 53 38.80 -3.82 -21.99
N THR A 54 38.54 -2.86 -21.10
CA THR A 54 37.25 -2.19 -21.02
C THR A 54 37.25 -1.05 -22.02
N SER A 55 36.36 -1.11 -23.01
CA SER A 55 36.12 0.04 -23.87
C SER A 55 35.49 1.15 -23.03
N PRO A 56 36.01 2.40 -23.06
CA PRO A 56 35.38 3.49 -22.34
C PRO A 56 33.93 3.66 -22.81
N ALA A 57 33.04 3.96 -21.87
CA ALA A 57 31.67 4.28 -22.20
C ALA A 57 31.64 5.47 -23.20
N PRO A 58 30.70 5.49 -24.16
CA PRO A 58 30.53 6.62 -25.05
C PRO A 58 30.38 7.94 -24.28
N VAL A 59 30.94 9.02 -24.82
CA VAL A 59 30.83 10.35 -24.23
C VAL A 59 29.36 10.70 -24.02
N GLY A 60 29.01 11.12 -22.80
CA GLY A 60 27.63 11.47 -22.44
C GLY A 60 26.70 10.29 -22.16
N PHE A 61 27.20 9.04 -22.04
CA PHE A 61 26.37 7.89 -21.67
C PHE A 61 25.62 8.11 -20.35
N THR A 62 26.33 8.54 -19.30
CA THR A 62 25.75 8.80 -17.99
C THR A 62 24.68 9.90 -18.06
N GLU A 63 24.93 10.96 -18.83
CA GLU A 63 23.99 12.07 -18.99
C GLU A 63 22.70 11.62 -19.68
N ARG A 64 22.81 10.86 -20.78
CA ARG A 64 21.65 10.29 -21.50
C ARG A 64 20.90 9.26 -20.67
N LEU A 65 21.61 8.47 -19.87
CA LEU A 65 21.00 7.50 -18.96
C LEU A 65 20.22 8.21 -17.85
N MET A 66 20.83 9.22 -17.22
CA MET A 66 20.20 10.02 -16.18
C MET A 66 19.03 10.83 -16.71
N GLU A 67 19.12 11.37 -17.93
CA GLU A 67 18.00 12.03 -18.61
C GLU A 67 16.82 11.06 -18.77
N LYS A 68 17.05 9.83 -19.27
CA LYS A 68 16.00 8.81 -19.37
C LYS A 68 15.44 8.38 -18.01
N LEU A 69 16.28 8.30 -16.98
CA LEU A 69 15.85 7.95 -15.62
C LEU A 69 15.09 9.09 -14.93
N HIS A 70 15.41 10.35 -15.23
CA HIS A 70 14.67 11.52 -14.72
C HIS A 70 13.34 11.70 -15.45
N LEU A 71 13.28 11.31 -16.73
CA LEU A 71 12.03 11.22 -17.51
C LEU A 71 11.16 10.04 -17.10
N ALA A 72 11.74 8.96 -16.55
CA ALA A 72 10.98 7.94 -15.83
C ALA A 72 10.56 8.59 -14.50
N PRO A 73 9.29 9.03 -14.38
CA PRO A 73 8.96 9.93 -13.30
C PRO A 73 9.18 9.17 -11.99
N ALA A 74 10.08 9.68 -11.16
CA ALA A 74 10.08 9.48 -9.70
C ALA A 74 8.80 10.08 -9.06
N ALA A 75 7.69 10.08 -9.79
CA ALA A 75 6.37 10.42 -9.33
C ALA A 75 5.81 9.20 -8.61
N TYR A 76 6.32 8.96 -7.40
CA TYR A 76 5.38 8.67 -6.33
C TYR A 76 4.53 9.94 -6.12
N LYS A 77 3.66 10.23 -7.09
CA LYS A 77 2.65 11.27 -7.00
C LYS A 77 1.80 10.83 -5.81
N GLN A 78 2.00 11.45 -4.65
CA GLN A 78 1.06 11.35 -3.57
C GLN A 78 -0.30 11.70 -4.15
N LYS A 79 -1.15 10.68 -4.33
CA LYS A 79 -2.52 10.88 -4.76
C LYS A 79 -3.14 11.80 -3.71
N LYS A 80 -3.37 13.07 -4.07
CA LYS A 80 -4.19 13.97 -3.26
C LYS A 80 -5.53 13.26 -3.06
N ASN A 81 -5.81 12.83 -1.83
CA ASN A 81 -7.00 12.08 -1.48
C ASN A 81 -8.21 13.02 -1.42
N TYR A 82 -8.67 13.49 -2.59
CA TYR A 82 -9.92 14.22 -2.73
C TYR A 82 -11.13 13.43 -2.23
N PHE A 83 -10.99 12.10 -2.13
CA PHE A 83 -11.99 11.22 -1.51
C PHE A 83 -12.28 11.60 -0.05
N PHE A 84 -11.27 11.90 0.76
CA PHE A 84 -11.47 12.26 2.16
C PHE A 84 -12.25 13.58 2.29
N PHE A 85 -11.91 14.57 1.46
CA PHE A 85 -12.62 15.84 1.42
C PHE A 85 -14.08 15.67 0.98
N GLY A 86 -14.34 14.80 0.00
CA GLY A 86 -15.70 14.47 -0.44
C GLY A 86 -16.53 13.79 0.65
N VAL A 87 -15.96 12.82 1.37
CA VAL A 87 -16.64 12.12 2.48
C VAL A 87 -16.95 13.09 3.62
N VAL A 88 -15.97 13.88 4.07
CA VAL A 88 -16.18 14.86 5.16
C VAL A 88 -17.20 15.92 4.75
N GLY A 89 -17.14 16.42 3.51
CA GLY A 89 -18.10 17.39 2.98
C GLY A 89 -19.53 16.84 2.92
N PHE A 90 -19.71 15.59 2.49
CA PHE A 90 -21.02 14.94 2.45
C PHE A 90 -21.63 14.79 3.85
N PHE A 91 -20.86 14.30 4.82
CA PHE A 91 -21.34 14.18 6.19
C PHE A 91 -21.60 15.55 6.83
N GLY A 92 -20.76 16.56 6.56
CA GLY A 92 -20.97 17.93 7.02
C GLY A 92 -22.28 18.52 6.49
N LEU A 93 -22.55 18.39 5.20
CA LEU A 93 -23.81 18.82 4.58
C LEU A 93 -25.03 18.09 5.15
N MET A 94 -24.93 16.78 5.38
CA MET A 94 -26.00 16.00 5.99
C MET A 94 -26.35 16.49 7.39
N ILE A 95 -25.34 16.75 8.24
CA ILE A 95 -25.54 17.26 9.60
C ILE A 95 -26.20 18.64 9.56
N ILE A 96 -25.76 19.53 8.67
CA ILE A 96 -26.36 20.85 8.49
C ILE A 96 -27.82 20.73 8.02
N GLY A 97 -28.09 19.85 7.06
CA GLY A 97 -29.45 19.61 6.56
C GLY A 97 -30.40 19.14 7.66
N ILE A 98 -29.95 18.24 8.53
CA ILE A 98 -30.72 17.78 9.69
C ILE A 98 -30.97 18.93 10.67
N LEU A 99 -29.95 19.74 10.98
CA LEU A 99 -30.11 20.90 11.87
C LEU A 99 -31.13 21.91 11.34
N VAL A 100 -31.05 22.25 10.05
CA VAL A 100 -32.01 23.17 9.41
C VAL A 100 -33.41 22.59 9.42
N ALA A 101 -33.57 21.30 9.13
CA ALA A 101 -34.87 20.64 9.18
C ALA A 101 -35.49 20.69 10.59
N VAL A 102 -34.68 20.49 11.63
CA VAL A 102 -35.13 20.60 13.03
C VAL A 102 -35.55 22.02 13.37
N VAL A 103 -34.74 23.03 12.99
CA VAL A 103 -35.05 24.45 13.25
C VAL A 103 -36.33 24.89 12.54
N LEU A 104 -36.55 24.44 11.30
CA LEU A 104 -37.77 24.75 10.54
C LEU A 104 -39.00 23.98 11.04
N SER A 105 -38.80 22.84 11.70
CA SER A 105 -39.90 22.04 12.28
C SER A 105 -40.26 22.49 13.70
N LEU A 106 -39.46 23.36 14.33
CA LEU A 106 -39.76 23.95 15.63
C LEU A 106 -40.76 25.10 15.47
N ASP A 107 -41.96 24.89 15.99
CA ASP A 107 -42.95 25.93 16.24
C ASP A 107 -42.45 26.75 17.44
N TRP A 108 -42.06 28.01 17.22
CA TRP A 108 -41.42 28.90 18.20
C TRP A 108 -42.38 29.43 19.27
N ASN A 109 -43.35 28.63 19.70
CA ASN A 109 -44.28 28.97 20.75
C ASN A 109 -43.74 28.52 22.12
N LEU A 110 -42.92 29.40 22.72
CA LEU A 110 -42.20 29.24 24.00
C LEU A 110 -43.09 29.12 25.27
N GLY A 111 -44.35 28.68 25.12
CA GLY A 111 -45.30 28.56 26.23
C GLY A 111 -45.46 27.15 26.81
N ASN A 112 -45.18 26.08 26.05
CA ASN A 112 -45.26 24.71 26.57
C ASN A 112 -44.50 23.74 25.65
N LEU A 113 -43.18 23.61 25.86
CA LEU A 113 -42.35 22.64 25.15
C LEU A 113 -42.63 21.23 25.69
N ASN A 114 -43.72 20.62 25.21
CA ASN A 114 -43.98 19.21 25.41
C ASN A 114 -43.03 18.41 24.49
N LEU A 115 -41.84 18.13 25.02
CA LEU A 115 -40.77 17.38 24.35
C LEU A 115 -41.26 16.02 23.80
N SER A 116 -42.28 15.42 24.43
CA SER A 116 -42.94 14.20 23.96
C SER A 116 -43.55 14.37 22.56
N ASN A 117 -44.26 15.48 22.31
CA ASN A 117 -44.97 15.70 21.05
C ASN A 117 -43.99 15.95 19.90
N TYR A 118 -42.85 16.60 20.19
CA TYR A 118 -41.76 16.77 19.22
C TYR A 118 -41.01 15.47 18.94
N VAL A 119 -40.76 14.65 19.96
CA VAL A 119 -40.18 13.32 19.78
C VAL A 119 -41.12 12.43 18.99
N ASP A 120 -42.43 12.51 19.20
CA ASP A 120 -43.43 11.72 18.47
C ASP A 120 -43.66 12.25 17.03
N GLN A 121 -43.55 13.56 16.79
CA GLN A 121 -43.50 14.14 15.44
C GLN A 121 -42.21 13.80 14.70
N ALA A 122 -41.05 13.83 15.37
CA ALA A 122 -39.79 13.40 14.78
C ALA A 122 -39.80 11.88 14.49
N LYS A 123 -40.33 11.06 15.41
CA LYS A 123 -40.50 9.62 15.18
C LYS A 123 -41.47 9.34 14.04
N SER A 124 -42.59 10.05 13.93
CA SER A 124 -43.55 9.84 12.84
C SER A 124 -43.04 10.37 11.50
N GLY A 125 -42.26 11.45 11.48
CA GLY A 125 -41.55 11.95 10.29
C GLY A 125 -40.45 10.99 9.84
N ILE A 126 -39.64 10.48 10.78
CA ILE A 126 -38.62 9.44 10.51
C ILE A 126 -39.30 8.11 10.12
N ALA A 127 -40.44 7.76 10.67
CA ALA A 127 -41.18 6.55 10.30
C ALA A 127 -41.82 6.69 8.91
N LYS A 128 -42.36 7.86 8.54
CA LYS A 128 -42.85 8.14 7.18
C LYS A 128 -41.71 8.13 6.16
N SER A 129 -40.68 8.96 6.33
CA SER A 129 -39.52 8.98 5.43
C SER A 129 -38.74 7.66 5.45
N GLY A 130 -38.67 6.99 6.60
CA GLY A 130 -38.09 5.67 6.77
C GLY A 130 -38.87 4.59 6.02
N SER A 131 -40.20 4.64 6.07
CA SER A 131 -41.05 3.70 5.32
C SER A 131 -41.03 3.95 3.81
N GLU A 132 -40.94 5.20 3.37
CA GLU A 132 -40.76 5.58 1.96
C GLU A 132 -39.37 5.17 1.45
N THR A 133 -38.31 5.39 2.23
CA THR A 133 -36.96 4.90 1.88
C THR A 133 -36.88 3.37 1.92
N LEU A 134 -37.51 2.70 2.90
CA LEU A 134 -37.66 1.24 2.94
C LEU A 134 -38.49 0.70 1.75
N SER A 135 -39.44 1.48 1.23
CA SER A 135 -40.20 1.11 0.03
C SER A 135 -39.33 1.07 -1.22
N LEU A 136 -38.28 1.92 -1.30
CA LEU A 136 -37.27 1.85 -2.37
C LEU A 136 -36.50 0.52 -2.30
N PHE A 137 -36.22 0.00 -1.09
CA PHE A 137 -35.58 -1.31 -0.90
C PHE A 137 -36.50 -2.51 -1.16
N LYS A 138 -37.83 -2.31 -1.21
CA LYS A 138 -38.78 -3.37 -1.63
C LYS A 138 -38.86 -3.52 -3.15
N ASN A 139 -38.45 -2.51 -3.91
CA ASN A 139 -38.48 -2.57 -5.38
C ASN A 139 -37.41 -3.55 -5.90
N LYS A 140 -37.85 -4.55 -6.66
CA LYS A 140 -36.99 -5.61 -7.22
C LYS A 140 -35.83 -5.07 -8.06
N THR A 141 -36.04 -3.99 -8.81
CA THR A 141 -34.99 -3.36 -9.64
C THR A 141 -33.92 -2.71 -8.77
N VAL A 142 -34.34 -1.98 -7.72
CA VAL A 142 -33.41 -1.35 -6.77
C VAL A 142 -32.65 -2.41 -5.98
N LEU A 143 -33.30 -3.52 -5.61
CA LEU A 143 -32.67 -4.64 -4.92
C LEU A 143 -31.62 -5.35 -5.80
N MET A 144 -31.87 -5.50 -7.10
CA MET A 144 -30.89 -6.07 -8.03
C MET A 144 -29.67 -5.15 -8.20
N ILE A 145 -29.90 -3.84 -8.35
CA ILE A 145 -28.84 -2.84 -8.48
C ILE A 145 -28.01 -2.78 -7.20
N SER A 146 -28.65 -2.74 -6.03
CA SER A 146 -27.96 -2.68 -4.75
C SER A 146 -27.18 -3.96 -4.45
N SER A 147 -27.72 -5.13 -4.79
CA SER A 147 -27.01 -6.41 -4.67
C SER A 147 -25.76 -6.46 -5.54
N SER A 148 -25.84 -6.01 -6.80
CA SER A 148 -24.68 -5.91 -7.69
C SER A 148 -23.63 -4.93 -7.15
N MET A 149 -24.06 -3.79 -6.63
CA MET A 149 -23.20 -2.78 -6.03
C MET A 149 -22.49 -3.31 -4.77
N VAL A 150 -23.19 -4.04 -3.90
CA VAL A 150 -22.63 -4.67 -2.70
C VAL A 150 -21.60 -5.72 -3.07
N LEU A 151 -21.86 -6.54 -4.08
CA LEU A 151 -20.92 -7.55 -4.57
C LEU A 151 -19.64 -6.88 -5.11
N LEU A 152 -19.78 -5.79 -5.87
CA LEU A 152 -18.65 -4.99 -6.34
C LEU A 152 -17.86 -4.37 -5.19
N LEU A 153 -18.55 -3.87 -4.16
CA LEU A 153 -17.92 -3.35 -2.93
C LEU A 153 -17.13 -4.43 -2.17
N LEU A 154 -17.64 -5.65 -2.08
CA LEU A 154 -16.94 -6.77 -1.45
C LEU A 154 -15.68 -7.16 -2.22
N ILE A 155 -15.74 -7.16 -3.55
CA ILE A 155 -14.56 -7.40 -4.40
C ILE A 155 -13.51 -6.30 -4.15
N LEU A 156 -13.91 -5.03 -4.14
CA LEU A 156 -13.01 -3.92 -3.87
C LEU A 156 -12.40 -3.98 -2.47
N ALA A 157 -13.20 -4.35 -1.46
CA ALA A 157 -12.74 -4.52 -0.09
C ALA A 157 -11.72 -5.67 0.01
N TYR A 158 -11.98 -6.79 -0.66
CA TYR A 158 -11.04 -7.92 -0.73
C TYR A 158 -9.70 -7.51 -1.36
N PHE A 159 -9.73 -6.84 -2.51
CA PHE A 159 -8.50 -6.34 -3.15
C PHE A 159 -7.78 -5.30 -2.30
N GLY A 160 -8.51 -4.41 -1.63
CA GLY A 160 -7.94 -3.42 -0.70
C GLY A 160 -7.21 -4.10 0.47
N PHE A 161 -7.83 -5.12 1.07
CA PHE A 161 -7.24 -5.90 2.15
C PHE A 161 -5.98 -6.64 1.69
N GLU A 162 -6.05 -7.32 0.54
CA GLU A 162 -4.89 -8.05 -0.01
C GLU A 162 -3.76 -7.11 -0.42
N SER A 163 -4.08 -5.94 -0.98
CA SER A 163 -3.10 -4.88 -1.26
C SER A 163 -2.40 -4.41 0.02
N HIS A 164 -3.14 -4.16 1.10
CA HIS A 164 -2.56 -3.76 2.38
C HIS A 164 -1.66 -4.85 2.99
N LYS A 165 -2.09 -6.12 2.90
CA LYS A 165 -1.31 -7.28 3.35
C LYS A 165 0.00 -7.42 2.57
N ASN A 166 -0.04 -7.26 1.25
CA ASN A 166 1.15 -7.36 0.39
C ASN A 166 2.11 -6.18 0.55
N LEU A 167 1.59 -4.97 0.80
CA LEU A 167 2.41 -3.82 1.18
C LEU A 167 3.13 -4.06 2.52
N LYS A 168 2.42 -4.58 3.53
CA LYS A 168 3.02 -4.89 4.84
C LYS A 168 4.13 -5.95 4.73
N LYS A 169 3.91 -6.99 3.90
CA LYS A 169 4.94 -8.00 3.60
C LYS A 169 6.17 -7.40 2.92
N LYS A 170 5.99 -6.53 1.92
CA LYS A 170 7.10 -5.85 1.23
C LYS A 170 7.88 -4.92 2.16
N ILE A 171 7.19 -4.15 3.01
CA ILE A 171 7.85 -3.25 3.97
C ILE A 171 8.69 -4.06 4.96
N ASN A 172 8.14 -5.16 5.49
CA ASN A 172 8.88 -6.03 6.42
C ASN A 172 10.06 -6.75 5.76
N SER A 173 10.03 -7.00 4.44
CA SER A 173 11.18 -7.57 3.72
C SER A 173 12.32 -6.57 3.47
N PHE A 174 12.07 -5.26 3.60
CA PHE A 174 13.10 -4.24 3.50
C PHE A 174 13.71 -3.85 4.85
N SER A 175 13.13 -4.28 5.98
CA SER A 175 13.65 -3.95 7.31
C SER A 175 14.57 -5.03 7.89
N HIS A 176 15.11 -5.92 7.04
CA HIS A 176 15.95 -7.03 7.46
C HIS A 176 17.22 -7.18 6.63
#